data_AF-M2YVF8-F1
#
_entry.id   AF-M2YVF8-F1
#
_cell.length_a   1.000
_cell.length_b   1.000
_cell.length_c   1.000
_cell.angle_alpha   90.00
_cell.angle_beta   90.00
_cell.angle_gamma   90.00
#
_symmetry.space_group_name_H-M   'P 1'
#
loop_
_entity.id
_entity.type
_entity.pdbx_description
1 polymer ?
#
loop_
_entity_poly.entity_id
_entity_poly.type
_entity_poly.pdbx_seq_one_letter_code
_entity_poly.pdbx_strand_id
1 'polypeptide(L)'
;MSTSTAHLEAVLQLTRTRTEVLEARRSRTADPVTLQEITDDLEHSRGYRAAVEHALRECGAAPGRPSARATRLSRCVSRIASGGDARQVAALERVLHAQLLDRTRALVRLTATGDHPAVHRWACRHLERYRHAAEPGASGVDTAGPVRSR
;
A
#
# COMPACT_ATOMS: atom_id res chain seq x y z
N MET A 1 -10.57 -21.94 -5.73
CA MET A 1 -9.98 -20.59 -5.95
C MET A 1 -8.85 -20.73 -6.95
N SER A 2 -8.81 -19.90 -8.00
CA SER A 2 -7.69 -19.87 -8.95
C SER A 2 -6.51 -19.07 -8.36
N THR A 3 -5.29 -19.36 -8.82
CA THR A 3 -4.07 -18.64 -8.43
C THR A 3 -4.19 -17.13 -8.72
N SER A 4 -4.86 -16.75 -9.81
CA SER A 4 -5.14 -15.36 -10.16
C SER A 4 -6.02 -14.66 -9.10
N THR A 5 -7.13 -15.28 -8.69
CA THR A 5 -8.02 -14.74 -7.66
C THR A 5 -7.29 -14.54 -6.33
N ALA A 6 -6.44 -15.50 -5.91
CA ALA A 6 -5.66 -15.36 -4.68
C ALA A 6 -4.67 -14.19 -4.71
N HIS A 7 -4.06 -13.93 -5.88
CA HIS A 7 -3.17 -12.76 -6.06
C HIS A 7 -3.95 -11.44 -6.07
N LEU A 8 -5.12 -11.40 -6.71
CA LEU A 8 -6.01 -10.23 -6.68
C LEU A 8 -6.45 -9.92 -5.24
N GLU A 9 -6.87 -10.92 -4.46
CA GLU A 9 -7.23 -10.73 -3.06
C GLU A 9 -6.06 -10.22 -2.21
N ALA A 10 -4.86 -10.77 -2.41
CA ALA A 10 -3.66 -10.32 -1.70
C ALA A 10 -3.35 -8.84 -1.99
N VAL A 11 -3.40 -8.43 -3.27
CA VAL A 11 -3.18 -7.02 -3.65
C VAL A 11 -4.30 -6.12 -3.15
N LEU A 12 -5.55 -6.60 -3.12
CA LEU A 12 -6.66 -5.87 -2.51
C LEU A 12 -6.42 -5.60 -1.02
N GLN A 13 -5.97 -6.59 -0.26
CA GLN A 13 -5.67 -6.40 1.16
C GLN A 13 -4.50 -5.44 1.38
N LEU A 14 -3.43 -5.55 0.57
CA LEU A 14 -2.26 -4.66 0.66
C LEU A 14 -2.60 -3.22 0.30
N THR A 15 -3.40 -2.99 -0.75
CA THR A 15 -3.83 -1.63 -1.15
C THR A 15 -4.75 -1.00 -0.11
N ARG A 16 -5.68 -1.76 0.50
CA ARG A 16 -6.49 -1.29 1.64
C ARG A 16 -5.63 -0.87 2.82
N THR A 17 -4.69 -1.74 3.20
CA THR A 17 -3.77 -1.47 4.31
C THR A 17 -2.92 -0.23 4.03
N ARG A 18 -2.41 -0.07 2.80
CA ARG A 18 -1.67 1.14 2.40
C ARG A 18 -2.53 2.40 2.51
N THR A 19 -3.79 2.36 2.07
CA THR A 19 -4.72 3.49 2.21
C THR A 19 -4.92 3.87 3.68
N GLU A 20 -5.15 2.91 4.58
CA GLU A 20 -5.30 3.18 6.03
C GLU A 20 -4.05 3.85 6.61
N VAL A 21 -2.86 3.37 6.26
CA VAL A 21 -1.59 3.94 6.74
C VAL A 21 -1.40 5.37 6.23
N LEU A 22 -1.66 5.61 4.94
CA LEU A 22 -1.55 6.94 4.34
C LEU A 22 -2.57 7.93 4.93
N GLU A 23 -3.80 7.50 5.21
CA GLU A 23 -4.82 8.32 5.86
C GLU A 23 -4.40 8.71 7.29
N ALA A 24 -3.88 7.75 8.06
CA ALA A 24 -3.36 8.02 9.39
C ALA A 24 -2.17 9.01 9.34
N ARG A 25 -1.24 8.84 8.38
CA ARG A 25 -0.12 9.76 8.20
C ARG A 25 -0.59 11.16 7.79
N ARG A 26 -1.53 11.26 6.86
CA ARG A 26 -2.15 12.53 6.45
C ARG A 26 -2.69 13.32 7.63
N SER A 27 -3.35 12.65 8.58
CA SER A 27 -3.91 13.31 9.78
C SER A 27 -2.86 13.86 10.74
N ARG A 28 -1.60 13.42 10.62
CA ARG A 28 -0.47 13.77 11.51
C ARG A 28 0.55 14.69 10.84
N THR A 29 0.43 14.94 9.54
CA THR A 29 1.36 15.76 8.77
C THR A 29 0.80 17.17 8.61
N ALA A 30 1.60 18.18 8.98
CA ALA A 30 1.28 19.59 8.74
C ALA A 30 2.04 20.19 7.54
N ASP A 31 3.10 19.51 7.06
CA ASP A 31 3.89 19.95 5.91
C ASP A 31 3.09 19.83 4.60
N PRO A 32 2.87 20.93 3.86
CA PRO A 32 2.05 20.92 2.65
C PRO A 32 2.65 20.09 1.50
N VAL A 33 3.98 20.03 1.40
CA VAL A 33 4.65 19.23 0.36
C VAL A 33 4.40 17.75 0.62
N THR A 34 4.67 17.29 1.84
CA THR A 34 4.40 15.91 2.27
C THR A 34 2.90 15.57 2.18
N LEU A 35 2.00 16.52 2.47
CA LEU A 35 0.55 16.31 2.32
C LEU A 35 0.14 16.09 0.86
N GLN A 36 0.74 16.80 -0.08
CA GLN A 36 0.49 16.59 -1.50
C GLN A 36 0.97 15.20 -1.92
N GLU A 37 2.18 14.79 -1.53
CA GLU A 37 2.70 13.45 -1.81
C GLU A 37 1.79 12.34 -1.27
N ILE A 38 1.32 12.47 -0.02
CA ILE A 38 0.40 11.52 0.60
C ILE A 38 -0.94 11.48 -0.17
N THR A 39 -1.42 12.64 -0.64
CA THR A 39 -2.67 12.73 -1.41
C THR A 39 -2.55 12.02 -2.76
N ASP A 40 -1.44 12.23 -3.48
CA ASP A 40 -1.18 11.56 -4.75
C ASP A 40 -1.06 10.03 -4.57
N ASP A 41 -0.39 9.60 -3.51
CA ASP A 41 -0.26 8.19 -3.16
C ASP A 41 -1.60 7.55 -2.75
N LEU A 42 -2.49 8.31 -2.09
CA LEU A 42 -3.85 7.89 -1.77
C LEU A 42 -4.70 7.72 -3.04
N GLU A 43 -4.66 8.69 -3.95
CA GLU A 43 -5.39 8.61 -5.22
C GLU A 43 -4.95 7.38 -6.02
N HIS A 44 -3.63 7.20 -6.18
CA HIS A 44 -3.07 6.04 -6.87
C HIS A 44 -3.49 4.71 -6.22
N SER A 45 -3.38 4.63 -4.89
CA SER A 45 -3.75 3.41 -4.14
C SER A 45 -5.25 3.08 -4.27
N ARG A 46 -6.11 4.11 -4.25
CA ARG A 46 -7.57 3.95 -4.41
C ARG A 46 -7.93 3.53 -5.84
N GLY A 47 -7.30 4.12 -6.85
CA GLY A 47 -7.50 3.74 -8.24
C GLY A 47 -7.09 2.30 -8.52
N TYR A 48 -5.92 1.88 -8.02
CA TYR A 48 -5.48 0.49 -8.16
C TYR A 48 -6.41 -0.48 -7.44
N ARG A 49 -6.83 -0.14 -6.21
CA ARG A 49 -7.82 -0.93 -5.45
C ARG A 49 -9.12 -1.12 -6.22
N ALA A 50 -9.67 -0.06 -6.79
CA ALA A 50 -10.94 -0.12 -7.52
C ALA A 50 -10.86 -1.07 -8.73
N ALA A 51 -9.74 -1.07 -9.47
CA ALA A 51 -9.52 -2.00 -10.57
C ALA A 51 -9.48 -3.47 -10.10
N VAL A 52 -8.81 -3.74 -8.97
CA VAL A 52 -8.74 -5.09 -8.40
C VAL A 52 -10.10 -5.54 -7.84
N GLU A 53 -10.85 -4.65 -7.18
CA GLU A 53 -12.22 -4.94 -6.71
C GLU A 53 -13.18 -5.22 -7.87
N HIS A 54 -13.00 -4.57 -9.02
CA HIS A 54 -13.77 -4.86 -10.22
C HIS A 54 -13.43 -6.26 -10.76
N ALA A 55 -12.14 -6.58 -10.94
CA ALA A 55 -11.70 -7.89 -11.40
C ALA A 55 -12.18 -9.05 -10.51
N LEU A 56 -12.12 -8.88 -9.18
CA LEU A 56 -12.63 -9.90 -8.25
C LEU A 56 -14.15 -10.12 -8.38
N ARG A 57 -14.92 -9.05 -8.61
CA ARG A 57 -16.36 -9.16 -8.88
C ARG A 57 -16.64 -9.90 -10.19
N GLU A 58 -15.88 -9.64 -11.25
CA GLU A 58 -15.98 -10.37 -12.52
C GLU A 58 -15.69 -11.87 -12.36
N CYS A 59 -14.74 -12.23 -11.48
CA CYS A 59 -14.44 -13.63 -11.15
C CYS A 59 -15.52 -14.32 -10.29
N GLY A 60 -16.60 -13.64 -9.92
CA GLY A 60 -17.59 -14.17 -8.97
C GLY A 60 -17.05 -14.34 -7.55
N ALA A 61 -15.89 -13.76 -7.25
CA ALA A 61 -15.31 -13.79 -5.91
C ALA A 61 -15.96 -12.66 -5.09
N ALA A 62 -16.95 -13.01 -4.26
CA ALA A 62 -17.36 -12.12 -3.18
C ALA A 62 -16.16 -11.90 -2.24
N PRO A 63 -15.89 -10.67 -1.76
CA PRO A 63 -14.80 -10.44 -0.84
C PRO A 63 -14.99 -11.32 0.40
N GLY A 64 -14.16 -12.36 0.51
CA GLY A 64 -14.25 -13.32 1.60
C GLY A 64 -14.16 -12.61 2.96
N ARG A 65 -14.89 -13.13 3.95
CA ARG A 65 -14.79 -12.63 5.33
C ARG A 65 -13.31 -12.76 5.77
N PRO A 66 -12.66 -11.68 6.20
CA PRO A 66 -11.27 -11.75 6.64
C PRO A 66 -11.13 -12.73 7.81
N SER A 67 -10.05 -13.52 7.80
CA SER A 67 -9.75 -14.44 8.89
C SER A 67 -9.43 -13.69 10.18
N ALA A 68 -9.59 -14.33 11.34
CA ALA A 68 -9.27 -13.74 12.64
C ALA A 68 -7.80 -13.24 12.70
N ARG A 69 -6.88 -13.96 12.05
CA ARG A 69 -5.48 -13.56 11.92
C ARG A 69 -5.34 -12.29 11.08
N ALA A 70 -6.02 -12.20 9.94
CA ALA A 70 -6.03 -11.01 9.10
C ALA A 70 -6.60 -9.79 9.84
N THR A 71 -7.71 -9.97 10.57
CA THR A 71 -8.29 -8.89 11.41
C THR A 71 -7.34 -8.45 12.52
N ARG A 72 -6.61 -9.36 13.15
CA ARG A 72 -5.59 -9.01 14.16
C ARG A 72 -4.43 -8.22 13.54
N LEU A 73 -3.96 -8.64 12.36
CA LEU A 73 -2.89 -7.94 11.65
C LEU A 73 -3.33 -6.55 11.21
N SER A 74 -4.52 -6.40 10.62
CA SER A 74 -5.10 -5.09 10.28
C SER A 74 -5.14 -4.18 11.51
N ARG A 75 -5.68 -4.65 12.65
CA ARG A 75 -5.68 -3.86 13.90
C ARG A 75 -4.27 -3.46 14.38
N CYS A 76 -3.28 -4.33 14.20
CA CYS A 76 -1.89 -4.02 14.55
C CYS A 76 -1.34 -2.91 13.65
N VAL A 77 -1.57 -3.02 12.34
CA VAL A 77 -1.18 -2.02 11.35
C VAL A 77 -1.85 -0.67 11.65
N SER A 78 -3.16 -0.63 11.86
CA SER A 78 -3.87 0.62 12.16
C SER A 78 -3.35 1.27 13.45
N ARG A 79 -2.99 0.47 14.46
CA ARG A 79 -2.39 0.97 15.71
C ARG A 79 -1.02 1.61 15.47
N ILE A 80 -0.15 0.94 14.72
CA ILE A 80 1.18 1.48 14.38
C ILE A 80 1.04 2.76 13.55
N ALA A 81 0.16 2.76 12.54
CA ALA A 81 -0.06 3.92 11.69
C ALA A 81 -0.58 5.14 12.48
N SER A 82 -1.52 4.92 13.39
CA SER A 82 -2.18 6.00 14.14
C SER A 82 -1.35 6.51 15.31
N GLY A 83 -0.64 5.63 16.02
CA GLY A 83 0.01 5.97 17.30
C GLY A 83 1.46 5.50 17.47
N GLY A 84 2.03 4.83 16.46
CA GLY A 84 3.44 4.46 16.45
C GLY A 84 4.35 5.66 16.27
N ASP A 85 5.61 5.48 16.68
CA ASP A 85 6.67 6.45 16.40
C ASP A 85 7.01 6.50 14.89
N ALA A 86 7.73 7.54 14.46
CA ALA A 86 8.06 7.73 13.05
C ALA A 86 8.87 6.57 12.45
N ARG A 87 9.72 5.90 13.23
CA ARG A 87 10.54 4.77 12.77
C ARG A 87 9.69 3.52 12.55
N GLN A 88 8.74 3.26 13.47
CA GLN A 88 7.80 2.15 13.36
C GLN A 88 6.88 2.32 12.15
N VAL A 89 6.36 3.53 11.93
CA VAL A 89 5.55 3.84 10.75
C VAL A 89 6.36 3.67 9.47
N ALA A 90 7.58 4.21 9.41
CA ALA A 90 8.45 4.04 8.24
C ALA A 90 8.82 2.57 7.97
N ALA A 91 9.06 1.77 9.01
CA ALA A 91 9.31 0.34 8.85
C ALA A 91 8.09 -0.41 8.29
N LEU A 92 6.90 -0.09 8.80
CA LEU A 92 5.64 -0.62 8.31
C LEU A 92 5.40 -0.24 6.83
N GLU A 93 5.60 1.03 6.46
CA GLU A 93 5.47 1.50 5.08
C GLU A 93 6.42 0.77 4.14
N ARG A 94 7.68 0.55 4.54
CA ARG A 94 8.67 -0.23 3.75
C ARG A 94 8.24 -1.66 3.52
N VAL A 95 7.79 -2.35 4.58
CA VAL A 95 7.34 -3.74 4.45
C VAL A 95 6.10 -3.84 3.56
N LEU A 96 5.12 -2.95 3.74
CA LEU A 96 3.93 -2.90 2.89
C LEU A 96 4.29 -2.61 1.44
N HIS A 97 5.21 -1.68 1.22
CA HIS A 97 5.68 -1.33 -0.11
C HIS A 97 6.35 -2.51 -0.82
N ALA A 98 7.30 -3.17 -0.15
CA ALA A 98 8.01 -4.32 -0.71
C ALA A 98 7.05 -5.48 -1.05
N GLN A 99 6.10 -5.79 -0.16
CA GLN A 99 5.09 -6.81 -0.41
C GLN A 99 4.17 -6.44 -1.57
N LEU A 100 3.74 -5.17 -1.66
CA LEU A 100 2.89 -4.72 -2.75
C LEU A 100 3.62 -4.77 -4.09
N LEU A 101 4.89 -4.39 -4.15
CA LEU A 101 5.71 -4.51 -5.36
C LEU A 101 5.85 -5.97 -5.82
N ASP A 102 6.18 -6.88 -4.91
CA ASP A 102 6.32 -8.30 -5.23
C ASP A 102 5.02 -8.88 -5.81
N ARG A 103 3.88 -8.62 -5.15
CA ARG A 103 2.57 -9.08 -5.60
C ARG A 103 2.10 -8.41 -6.88
N THR A 104 2.45 -7.14 -7.09
CA THR A 104 2.17 -6.41 -8.33
C THR A 104 2.94 -7.02 -9.51
N ARG A 105 4.22 -7.38 -9.32
CA ARG A 105 5.00 -8.08 -10.36
C ARG A 105 4.39 -9.43 -10.72
N ALA A 106 3.88 -10.17 -9.75
CA ALA A 106 3.16 -11.40 -10.00
C ALA A 106 1.86 -11.15 -10.80
N LEU A 107 1.08 -10.14 -10.44
CA LEU A 107 -0.13 -9.77 -11.19
C LEU A 107 0.16 -9.37 -12.64
N VAL A 108 1.23 -8.62 -12.91
CA VAL A 108 1.61 -8.27 -14.29
C VAL A 108 1.82 -9.54 -15.13
N ARG A 109 2.54 -10.53 -14.60
CA ARG A 109 2.77 -11.82 -15.29
C ARG A 109 1.46 -12.59 -15.52
N LEU A 110 0.59 -12.62 -14.52
CA LEU A 110 -0.67 -13.37 -14.58
C LEU A 110 -1.72 -12.72 -15.50
N THR A 111 -1.65 -11.41 -15.70
CA THR A 111 -2.60 -10.65 -16.54
C THR A 111 -2.04 -10.36 -17.94
N ALA A 112 -0.81 -10.80 -18.24
CA ALA A 112 -0.16 -10.58 -19.53
C ALA A 112 -0.90 -11.23 -20.71
N THR A 113 -1.66 -12.30 -20.44
CA THR A 113 -2.46 -13.04 -21.44
C THR A 113 -3.78 -12.36 -21.81
N GLY A 114 -4.08 -11.19 -21.23
CA GLY A 114 -5.27 -10.40 -21.55
C GLY A 114 -6.38 -10.46 -20.49
N ASP A 115 -6.21 -11.27 -19.45
CA ASP A 115 -7.15 -11.32 -18.32
C ASP A 115 -7.06 -10.03 -17.48
N HIS A 116 -8.21 -9.42 -17.19
CA HIS A 116 -8.35 -8.18 -16.41
C HIS A 116 -7.43 -7.03 -16.88
N PRO A 117 -7.63 -6.48 -18.09
CA PRO A 117 -6.73 -5.48 -18.69
C PRO A 117 -6.61 -4.19 -17.87
N ALA A 118 -7.64 -3.83 -17.11
CA ALA A 118 -7.57 -2.70 -16.18
C ALA A 118 -6.59 -2.96 -15.03
N VAL A 119 -6.56 -4.16 -14.46
CA VAL A 119 -5.61 -4.54 -13.41
C VAL A 119 -4.18 -4.54 -13.97
N HIS A 120 -3.98 -5.07 -15.17
CA HIS A 120 -2.68 -5.05 -15.83
C HIS A 120 -2.13 -3.63 -15.96
N ARG A 121 -2.93 -2.70 -16.50
CA ARG A 121 -2.51 -1.29 -16.66
C ARG A 121 -2.16 -0.63 -15.33
N TRP A 122 -2.98 -0.82 -14.30
CA TRP A 122 -2.69 -0.27 -12.98
C TRP A 122 -1.45 -0.90 -12.33
N ALA A 123 -1.24 -2.20 -12.51
CA ALA A 123 -0.06 -2.89 -12.01
C ALA A 123 1.22 -2.36 -12.68
N CYS A 124 1.22 -2.19 -14.00
CA CYS A 124 2.34 -1.57 -14.73
C CYS A 124 2.59 -0.13 -14.26
N ARG A 125 1.53 0.70 -14.18
CA ARG A 125 1.62 2.08 -13.66
C ARG A 125 2.19 2.12 -12.23
N HIS A 126 1.79 1.17 -11.38
CA HIS A 126 2.30 1.07 -10.02
C HIS A 126 3.80 0.75 -10.00
N LEU A 127 4.26 -0.21 -10.83
CA LEU A 127 5.68 -0.53 -10.93
C LEU A 127 6.49 0.63 -11.49
N GLU A 128 5.98 1.36 -12.48
CA GLU A 128 6.63 2.55 -13.05
C GLU A 128 6.76 3.67 -12.02
N ARG A 129 5.69 3.96 -11.27
CA ARG A 129 5.69 5.00 -10.22
C ARG A 129 6.78 4.77 -9.18
N TYR A 130 7.05 3.50 -8.85
CA TYR A 130 8.04 3.13 -7.83
C TYR A 130 9.30 2.48 -8.41
N ARG A 131 9.54 2.62 -9.72
CA ARG A 131 10.78 2.17 -10.39
C ARG A 131 11.99 2.99 -9.95
N HIS A 132 11.76 4.26 -9.62
CA HIS A 132 12.78 5.25 -9.26
C HIS A 132 12.62 5.80 -7.84
N ALA A 133 11.60 5.36 -7.09
CA ALA A 133 11.41 5.81 -5.73
C ALA A 133 12.51 5.24 -4.84
N ALA A 134 13.30 6.13 -4.22
CA ALA A 134 14.11 5.76 -3.07
C ALA A 134 13.20 5.20 -1.98
N GLU A 135 13.72 4.23 -1.21
CA GLU A 135 13.03 3.55 -0.10
C GLU A 135 12.02 4.47 0.63
N PRO A 136 10.74 4.08 0.76
CA PRO A 136 9.77 4.86 1.52
C PRO A 136 10.29 5.08 2.95
N GLY A 137 10.30 6.33 3.41
CA GLY A 137 10.83 6.71 4.72
C GLY A 137 12.21 7.38 4.74
N ALA A 138 12.84 7.63 3.58
CA ALA A 138 14.11 8.36 3.51
C ALA A 138 13.97 9.88 3.80
N SER A 139 12.79 10.47 3.60
CA SER A 139 12.59 11.94 3.62
C SER A 139 12.22 12.52 5.00
N GLY A 140 12.60 11.89 6.11
CA GLY A 140 12.10 12.30 7.44
C GLY A 140 13.01 12.02 8.62
N VAL A 141 14.29 11.76 8.39
CA VAL A 141 15.28 11.74 9.49
C VAL A 141 15.98 13.09 9.50
N ASP A 142 15.32 14.07 10.09
CA ASP A 142 16.02 15.27 10.55
C ASP A 142 17.05 14.83 11.58
N THR A 143 18.32 14.85 11.20
CA THR A 143 19.47 14.73 12.09
C THR A 143 19.61 16.02 12.90
N ALA A 144 18.61 16.38 13.70
CA ALA A 144 18.78 17.34 14.76
C ALA A 144 19.45 16.61 15.93
N GLY A 145 20.78 16.65 15.94
CA GLY A 145 21.60 16.12 17.02
C GLY A 145 21.25 16.77 18.37
N PRO A 146 21.49 16.10 19.50
CA PRO A 146 21.28 16.71 20.79
C PRO A 146 22.35 17.78 21.02
N VAL A 147 21.96 19.05 20.92
CA VAL A 147 22.71 20.16 21.53
C VAL A 147 22.65 19.94 23.04
N ARG A 148 23.73 19.37 23.60
CA ARG A 148 23.95 19.41 25.04
C ARG A 148 24.34 20.83 25.40
N SER A 149 23.45 21.53 26.08
CA SER A 149 23.81 22.70 26.86
C SER A 149 23.72 22.36 28.35
N ARG A 150 24.84 22.67 29.03
CA ARG A 150 25.13 22.60 30.47
C ARG A 150 25.72 21.29 30.98
#